data_AF-A0A4Y8MJQ2-F1
#
_entry.id   AF-A0A4Y8MJQ2-F1
#
_cell.length_a   1.000
_cell.length_b   1.000
_cell.length_c   1.000
_cell.angle_alpha   90.00
_cell.angle_beta   90.00
_cell.angle_gamma   90.00
#
_symmetry.space_group_name_H-M   'P 1'
#
loop_
_entity.id
_entity.type
_entity.pdbx_description
1 polymer ?
#
loop_
_entity_poly.entity_id
_entity_poly.type
_entity_poly.pdbx_seq_one_letter_code
_entity_poly.pdbx_strand_id
1 'polypeptide(L)'
;MNFIRAQALGDLLRRYGAVFNAAWSVRHQLDTQPRLSHERAFLPANLELVETPVHPAPQWSMRIIVILAILIVLIAVFGQLDIVAVAKGKLLPDERVKVIQPAITGVVLRILVQDGQRVHPGQLLMELDPTQAAADSDKARSSRIDAALAAERARTLLTAQSTGRPPVMTTVDAASPALQQEAQHFADGLYREYQDKLNSAQAELLKREAELDETRQEIARLAATAPLARQQANQYRSLAADKYVAQTEYLDKEQAALEKEHELAAQQSHAHELLEGVNEQRSDTASITSQFRSTQLDALDKATQQLEQSRNDETKADTRQKLMSLTAPVAGTVQQLAIHTVGGVATAAQALMEIVPDDAVEVEANIENKDIGFVKAGQDATVKIEAFPYTRYGYLNGKVISVSNDAVQDRKLGLTFVAHIRLPTNRILANDQWVNLTPGMAVTAEIKTGKRSVAHYFFDPVIQTGQESMRER
;
A
#
# COMPACT_ATOMS: atom_id res chain seq x y z
N MET A 1 -36.25 -54.93 47.86
CA MET A 1 -36.26 -56.40 47.73
C MET A 1 -35.18 -56.96 46.77
N ASN A 2 -34.18 -56.16 46.32
CA ASN A 2 -33.16 -56.61 45.35
C ASN A 2 -31.76 -56.84 45.96
N PHE A 3 -31.47 -56.35 47.17
CA PHE A 3 -30.16 -56.51 47.81
C PHE A 3 -29.92 -57.94 48.36
N ILE A 4 -30.96 -58.61 48.85
CA ILE A 4 -30.87 -59.97 49.45
C ILE A 4 -30.55 -61.02 48.37
N ARG A 5 -31.03 -60.85 47.13
CA ARG A 5 -30.76 -61.78 46.01
C ARG A 5 -29.32 -61.68 45.51
N ALA A 6 -28.72 -60.49 45.51
CA ALA A 6 -27.33 -60.29 45.10
C ALA A 6 -26.34 -60.88 46.13
N GLN A 7 -26.62 -60.75 47.43
CA GLN A 7 -25.82 -61.40 48.48
C GLN A 7 -25.91 -62.93 48.43
N ALA A 8 -27.12 -63.48 48.23
CA ALA A 8 -27.28 -64.94 48.10
C ALA A 8 -26.52 -65.52 46.88
N LEU A 9 -26.49 -64.78 45.77
CA LEU A 9 -25.78 -65.21 44.56
C LEU A 9 -24.26 -65.05 44.71
N GLY A 10 -23.81 -64.00 45.41
CA GLY A 10 -22.40 -63.80 45.78
C GLY A 10 -21.88 -64.87 46.76
N ASP A 11 -22.67 -65.26 47.76
CA ASP A 11 -22.32 -66.35 48.68
C ASP A 11 -22.32 -67.71 47.99
N LEU A 12 -23.25 -67.94 47.06
CA LEU A 12 -23.26 -69.15 46.23
C LEU A 12 -21.99 -69.23 45.36
N LEU A 13 -21.63 -68.14 44.67
CA LEU A 13 -20.40 -68.08 43.87
C LEU A 13 -19.14 -68.23 44.72
N ARG A 14 -19.08 -67.66 45.92
CA ARG A 14 -17.97 -67.87 46.86
C ARG A 14 -17.89 -69.31 47.35
N ARG A 15 -19.02 -69.95 47.62
CA ARG A 15 -19.07 -71.34 48.07
C ARG A 15 -18.62 -72.29 46.95
N TYR A 16 -19.09 -72.08 45.72
CA TYR A 16 -18.62 -72.84 44.57
C TYR A 16 -17.15 -72.54 44.23
N GLY A 17 -16.69 -71.30 44.37
CA GLY A 17 -15.28 -70.93 44.22
C GLY A 17 -14.38 -71.57 45.28
N ALA A 18 -14.83 -71.65 46.53
CA ALA A 18 -14.13 -72.32 47.62
C ALA A 18 -14.10 -73.84 47.43
N VAL A 19 -15.22 -74.45 47.00
CA VAL A 19 -15.28 -75.88 46.65
C VAL A 19 -14.38 -76.17 45.45
N PHE A 20 -14.37 -75.30 44.44
CA PHE A 20 -13.50 -75.45 43.28
C PHE A 20 -12.03 -75.34 43.67
N ASN A 21 -11.64 -74.35 44.47
CA ASN A 21 -10.26 -74.23 44.95
C ASN A 21 -9.85 -75.40 45.85
N ALA A 22 -10.73 -75.88 46.73
CA ALA A 22 -10.48 -77.05 47.56
C ALA A 22 -10.30 -78.31 46.70
N ALA A 23 -11.21 -78.57 45.76
CA ALA A 23 -11.11 -79.69 44.82
C ALA A 23 -9.87 -79.58 43.93
N TRP A 24 -9.51 -78.37 43.49
CA TRP A 24 -8.33 -78.13 42.67
C TRP A 24 -7.03 -78.34 43.45
N SER A 25 -6.99 -77.96 44.73
CA SER A 25 -5.82 -78.17 45.60
C SER A 25 -5.55 -79.64 45.90
N VAL A 26 -6.60 -80.47 45.95
CA VAL A 26 -6.52 -81.92 46.22
C VAL A 26 -6.48 -82.75 44.94
N ARG A 27 -6.57 -82.12 43.76
CA ARG A 27 -6.58 -82.77 42.44
C ARG A 27 -5.45 -83.81 42.29
N HIS A 28 -4.25 -83.48 42.72
CA HIS A 28 -3.10 -84.38 42.60
C HIS A 28 -3.17 -85.62 43.50
N GLN A 29 -4.08 -85.67 44.48
CA GLN A 29 -4.37 -86.87 45.29
C GLN A 29 -5.45 -87.77 44.65
N LEU A 30 -6.21 -87.24 43.68
CA LEU A 30 -7.22 -87.98 42.90
C LEU A 30 -6.64 -88.55 41.59
N ASP A 31 -5.43 -88.14 41.21
CA ASP A 31 -4.70 -88.74 40.10
C ASP A 31 -4.28 -90.17 40.48
N THR A 32 -4.61 -91.14 39.63
CA THR A 32 -4.22 -92.54 39.82
C THR A 32 -2.70 -92.65 39.87
N GLN A 33 -2.16 -93.43 40.83
CA GLN A 33 -0.71 -93.64 40.89
C GLN A 33 -0.21 -94.16 39.53
N PRO A 34 0.85 -93.55 38.96
CA PRO A 34 1.33 -93.93 37.64
C PRO A 34 1.86 -95.36 37.69
N ARG A 35 1.09 -96.31 37.12
CA ARG A 35 1.47 -97.72 37.03
C ARG A 35 2.71 -97.91 36.17
N LEU A 36 3.57 -98.84 36.53
CA LEU A 36 4.82 -99.07 35.81
C LEU A 36 4.52 -99.71 34.43
N SER A 37 5.43 -99.54 33.46
CA SER A 37 5.23 -99.93 32.06
C SER A 37 4.84 -101.39 31.86
N HIS A 38 5.30 -102.29 32.73
CA HIS A 38 5.01 -103.72 32.69
C HIS A 38 3.66 -104.09 33.31
N GLU A 39 3.12 -103.27 34.22
CA GLU A 39 1.78 -103.47 34.79
C GLU A 39 0.66 -103.09 33.80
N ARG A 40 0.97 -102.25 32.81
CA ARG A 40 0.02 -101.81 31.76
C ARG A 40 -0.16 -102.86 30.66
N ALA A 41 0.83 -103.74 30.46
CA ALA A 41 0.81 -104.78 29.41
C ALA A 41 -0.15 -105.95 29.71
N PHE A 42 -0.69 -106.04 30.94
CA PHE A 42 -1.64 -107.10 31.35
C PHE A 42 -3.08 -106.59 31.50
N LEU A 43 -3.38 -105.35 31.10
CA LEU A 43 -4.73 -104.80 31.07
C LEU A 43 -5.41 -105.08 29.73
N PRO A 44 -6.75 -105.18 29.68
CA PRO A 44 -7.47 -105.33 28.41
C PRO A 44 -7.15 -104.14 27.48
N ALA A 45 -7.00 -104.41 26.18
CA ALA A 45 -6.43 -103.49 25.18
C ALA A 45 -7.09 -102.10 25.10
N ASN A 46 -8.32 -101.95 25.60
CA ASN A 46 -9.02 -100.67 25.67
C ASN A 46 -8.46 -99.71 26.73
N LEU A 47 -7.84 -100.22 27.81
CA LEU A 47 -7.27 -99.40 28.89
C LEU A 47 -5.82 -99.01 28.63
N GLU A 48 -5.04 -99.83 27.92
CA GLU A 48 -3.66 -99.52 27.54
C GLU A 48 -3.57 -98.33 26.57
N LEU A 49 -4.51 -98.23 25.62
CA LEU A 49 -4.60 -97.13 24.65
C LEU A 49 -4.96 -95.78 25.29
N VAL A 50 -5.67 -95.77 26.42
CA VAL A 50 -6.09 -94.54 27.11
C VAL A 50 -5.00 -94.02 28.06
N GLU A 51 -4.17 -94.91 28.61
CA GLU A 51 -3.16 -94.56 29.61
C GLU A 51 -1.72 -94.45 29.04
N THR A 52 -1.55 -94.54 27.73
CA THR A 52 -0.26 -94.21 27.08
C THR A 52 -0.07 -92.70 27.02
N PRO A 53 1.06 -92.15 27.49
CA PRO A 53 1.28 -90.71 27.46
C PRO A 53 1.36 -90.22 26.01
N VAL A 54 0.58 -89.18 25.69
CA VAL A 54 0.59 -88.55 24.36
C VAL A 54 2.00 -88.08 23.98
N HIS A 55 2.41 -88.35 22.74
CA HIS A 55 3.72 -87.95 22.20
C HIS A 55 3.94 -86.42 22.38
N PRO A 56 5.17 -85.93 22.66
CA PRO A 56 5.40 -84.50 22.95
C PRO A 56 5.16 -83.55 21.76
N ALA A 57 5.17 -84.06 20.51
CA ALA A 57 4.98 -83.26 19.30
C ALA A 57 3.63 -82.52 19.19
N PRO A 58 2.45 -83.16 19.41
CA PRO A 58 1.15 -82.46 19.42
C PRO A 58 1.03 -81.38 20.51
N GLN A 59 1.78 -81.49 21.61
CA GLN A 59 1.75 -80.46 22.66
C GLN A 59 2.51 -79.20 22.23
N TRP A 60 3.61 -79.33 21.49
CA TRP A 60 4.36 -78.19 20.96
C TRP A 60 3.66 -77.51 19.78
N SER A 61 3.03 -78.28 18.88
CA SER A 61 2.24 -77.70 17.79
C SER A 61 1.06 -76.89 18.35
N MET A 62 0.38 -77.40 19.38
CA MET A 62 -0.70 -76.66 20.05
C MET A 62 -0.20 -75.36 20.68
N ARG A 63 0.97 -75.36 21.33
CA ARG A 63 1.56 -74.13 21.90
C ARG A 63 1.94 -73.11 20.83
N ILE A 64 2.49 -73.54 19.69
CA ILE A 64 2.83 -72.65 18.57
C ILE A 64 1.56 -72.04 17.97
N ILE A 65 0.50 -72.84 17.78
CA ILE A 65 -0.79 -72.35 17.30
C ILE A 65 -1.39 -71.33 18.28
N VAL A 66 -1.33 -71.61 19.58
CA VAL A 66 -1.81 -70.67 20.62
C VAL A 66 -0.99 -69.39 20.63
N ILE A 67 0.33 -69.46 20.52
CA ILE A 67 1.21 -68.27 20.44
C ILE A 67 0.90 -67.46 19.17
N LEU A 68 0.72 -68.11 18.02
CA LEU A 68 0.36 -67.46 16.76
C LEU A 68 -1.02 -66.79 16.86
N ALA A 69 -2.01 -67.46 17.46
CA ALA A 69 -3.33 -66.89 17.69
C ALA A 69 -3.26 -65.67 18.62
N ILE A 70 -2.49 -65.75 19.71
CA ILE A 70 -2.26 -64.62 20.62
C ILE A 70 -1.57 -63.46 19.89
N LEU A 71 -0.59 -63.74 19.01
CA LEU A 71 0.09 -62.74 18.22
C LEU A 71 -0.85 -62.06 17.21
N ILE A 72 -1.71 -62.81 16.52
CA ILE A 72 -2.73 -62.26 15.62
C ILE A 72 -3.72 -61.39 16.39
N VAL A 73 -4.18 -61.83 17.57
CA VAL A 73 -5.07 -61.04 18.43
C VAL A 73 -4.37 -59.76 18.90
N LEU A 74 -3.09 -59.83 19.27
CA LEU A 74 -2.29 -58.66 19.62
C LEU A 74 -2.19 -57.67 18.44
N ILE A 75 -1.86 -58.15 17.24
CA ILE A 75 -1.80 -57.30 16.04
C ILE A 75 -3.18 -56.73 15.69
N ALA A 76 -4.25 -57.50 15.87
CA ALA A 76 -5.60 -57.04 15.58
C ALA A 76 -6.06 -55.94 16.57
N VAL A 77 -5.69 -56.07 17.84
CA VAL A 77 -6.06 -55.12 18.91
C VAL A 77 -5.18 -53.87 18.88
N PHE A 78 -3.87 -54.02 18.70
CA PHE A 78 -2.90 -52.91 18.75
C PHE A 78 -2.58 -52.30 17.37
N GLY A 79 -2.79 -53.03 16.28
CA GLY A 79 -2.57 -52.54 14.93
C GLY A 79 -3.58 -51.45 14.57
N GLN A 80 -3.07 -50.27 14.22
CA GLN A 80 -3.88 -49.12 13.81
C GLN A 80 -3.82 -48.95 12.29
N LEU A 81 -4.99 -48.76 11.67
CA LEU A 81 -5.17 -48.42 10.28
C LEU A 81 -5.67 -46.98 10.18
N ASP A 82 -5.03 -46.18 9.33
CA ASP A 82 -5.48 -44.83 9.02
C ASP A 82 -6.78 -44.91 8.20
N ILE A 83 -7.77 -44.11 8.58
CA ILE A 83 -8.98 -43.87 7.79
C ILE A 83 -8.71 -42.64 6.95
N VAL A 84 -8.94 -42.76 5.64
CA VAL A 84 -8.71 -41.67 4.68
C VAL A 84 -10.00 -41.30 3.97
N ALA A 85 -10.26 -40.00 3.85
CA ALA A 85 -11.24 -39.45 2.93
C ALA A 85 -10.53 -39.12 1.61
N VAL A 86 -11.01 -39.68 0.50
CA VAL A 86 -10.43 -39.47 -0.83
C VAL A 86 -11.17 -38.32 -1.50
N ALA A 87 -10.42 -37.26 -1.85
CA ALA A 87 -10.96 -36.08 -2.49
C ALA A 87 -10.19 -35.80 -3.79
N LYS A 88 -10.91 -35.58 -4.88
CA LYS A 88 -10.31 -35.19 -6.17
C LYS A 88 -10.24 -33.68 -6.28
N GLY A 89 -9.15 -33.17 -6.82
CA GLY A 89 -8.87 -31.75 -6.81
C GLY A 89 -7.91 -31.30 -7.89
N LYS A 90 -7.49 -30.05 -7.78
CA LYS A 90 -6.50 -29.41 -8.65
C LYS A 90 -5.55 -28.53 -7.83
N LEU A 91 -4.34 -28.33 -8.35
CA LEU A 91 -3.38 -27.36 -7.78
C LEU A 91 -3.81 -25.93 -8.10
N LEU A 92 -3.82 -25.08 -7.07
CA LEU A 92 -3.99 -23.64 -7.18
C LEU A 92 -2.66 -22.94 -6.85
N PRO A 93 -2.42 -21.76 -7.45
CA PRO A 93 -1.33 -20.90 -6.99
C PRO A 93 -1.66 -20.38 -5.57
N ASP A 94 -0.66 -20.31 -4.71
CA ASP A 94 -0.79 -19.79 -3.33
C ASP A 94 -1.29 -18.34 -3.36
N GLU A 95 -0.70 -17.55 -4.26
CA GLU A 95 -1.19 -16.25 -4.63
C GLU A 95 -2.22 -16.34 -5.77
N ARG A 96 -3.37 -15.67 -5.59
CA ARG A 96 -4.35 -15.51 -6.66
C ARG A 96 -3.70 -14.94 -7.92
N VAL A 97 -4.15 -15.44 -9.06
CA VAL A 97 -3.79 -14.94 -10.40
C VAL A 97 -3.93 -13.43 -10.45
N LYS A 98 -2.89 -12.73 -10.93
CA LYS A 98 -2.90 -11.26 -11.06
C LYS A 98 -3.35 -10.88 -12.46
N VAL A 99 -4.50 -10.23 -12.56
CA VAL A 99 -4.96 -9.68 -13.84
C VAL A 99 -4.25 -8.36 -14.08
N ILE A 100 -3.56 -8.25 -15.22
CA ILE A 100 -2.85 -7.05 -15.64
C ILE A 100 -3.77 -6.24 -16.55
N GLN A 101 -4.02 -5.00 -16.14
CA GLN A 101 -4.95 -4.08 -16.78
C GLN A 101 -4.29 -2.70 -16.86
N PRO A 102 -4.52 -1.93 -17.93
CA PRO A 102 -4.01 -0.57 -18.02
C PRO A 102 -4.88 0.34 -17.14
N ALA A 103 -4.23 1.25 -16.43
CA ALA A 103 -4.93 2.25 -15.61
C ALA A 103 -5.56 3.36 -16.47
N ILE A 104 -5.02 3.58 -17.67
CA ILE A 104 -5.43 4.61 -18.62
C ILE A 104 -5.52 4.03 -20.03
N THR A 105 -6.37 4.63 -20.85
CA THR A 105 -6.50 4.23 -22.26
C THR A 105 -5.26 4.68 -23.05
N GLY A 106 -4.72 3.79 -23.87
CA GLY A 106 -3.56 4.08 -24.72
C GLY A 106 -3.46 3.14 -25.92
N VAL A 107 -2.61 3.51 -26.88
CA VAL A 107 -2.31 2.69 -28.05
C VAL A 107 -1.14 1.79 -27.72
N VAL A 108 -1.21 0.50 -28.02
CA VAL A 108 -0.13 -0.45 -27.77
C VAL A 108 1.03 -0.14 -28.71
N LEU A 109 2.15 0.33 -28.15
CA LEU A 109 3.38 0.61 -28.88
C LEU A 109 4.22 -0.66 -29.04
N ARG A 110 4.38 -1.43 -27.96
CA ARG A 110 5.18 -2.66 -27.95
C ARG A 110 4.59 -3.70 -27.01
N ILE A 111 4.62 -4.95 -27.45
CA ILE A 111 4.31 -6.13 -26.63
C ILE A 111 5.62 -6.89 -26.45
N LEU A 112 6.08 -7.03 -25.20
CA LEU A 112 7.40 -7.57 -24.88
C LEU A 112 7.34 -8.99 -24.31
N VAL A 113 6.13 -9.54 -24.16
CA VAL A 113 5.90 -10.88 -23.65
C VAL A 113 5.00 -11.70 -24.56
N GLN A 114 5.11 -13.02 -24.41
CA GLN A 114 4.31 -14.01 -25.12
C GLN A 114 3.54 -14.89 -24.12
N ASP A 115 2.46 -15.51 -24.60
CA ASP A 115 1.69 -16.47 -23.80
C ASP A 115 2.58 -17.67 -23.41
N GLY A 116 2.56 -18.06 -22.13
CA GLY A 116 3.43 -19.10 -21.57
C GLY A 116 4.85 -18.63 -21.21
N GLN A 117 5.19 -17.35 -21.41
CA GLN A 117 6.51 -16.83 -21.03
C GLN A 117 6.60 -16.58 -19.51
N ARG A 118 7.74 -16.96 -18.92
CA ARG A 118 8.06 -16.65 -17.53
C ARG A 118 8.58 -15.23 -17.38
N VAL A 119 8.09 -14.52 -16.36
CA VAL A 119 8.42 -13.12 -16.06
C VAL A 119 8.86 -12.93 -14.62
N HIS A 120 9.66 -11.88 -14.39
CA HIS A 120 10.13 -11.47 -13.07
C HIS A 120 9.40 -10.21 -12.56
N PRO A 121 9.37 -9.97 -11.24
CA PRO A 121 8.77 -8.75 -10.69
C PRO A 121 9.45 -7.50 -11.27
N GLY A 122 8.65 -6.51 -11.68
CA GLY A 122 9.10 -5.27 -12.32
C GLY A 122 9.44 -5.40 -13.80
N GLN A 123 9.42 -6.60 -14.39
CA GLN A 123 9.67 -6.78 -15.81
C GLN A 123 8.60 -6.07 -16.65
N LEU A 124 9.02 -5.30 -17.64
CA LEU A 124 8.14 -4.63 -18.59
C LEU A 124 7.46 -5.66 -19.49
N LEU A 125 6.13 -5.63 -19.53
CA LEU A 125 5.27 -6.58 -20.26
C LEU A 125 4.75 -5.97 -21.55
N MET A 126 4.22 -4.75 -21.43
CA MET A 126 3.61 -4.02 -22.52
C MET A 126 3.87 -2.52 -22.33
N GLU A 127 4.16 -1.85 -23.44
CA GLU A 127 4.35 -0.40 -23.49
C GLU A 127 3.24 0.20 -24.36
N LEU A 128 2.51 1.15 -23.80
CA LEU A 128 1.58 2.01 -24.50
C LEU A 128 2.32 3.26 -24.97
N ASP A 129 1.83 3.89 -26.03
CA ASP A 129 2.44 5.10 -26.62
C ASP A 129 2.49 6.26 -25.59
N PRO A 130 3.68 6.66 -25.12
CA PRO A 130 3.83 7.70 -24.11
C PRO A 130 3.90 9.10 -24.73
N THR A 131 3.85 9.26 -26.06
CA THR A 131 4.19 10.52 -26.76
C THR A 131 3.40 11.72 -26.23
N GLN A 132 2.08 11.56 -26.03
CA GLN A 132 1.25 12.65 -25.49
C GLN A 132 1.59 12.98 -24.03
N ALA A 133 1.76 11.96 -23.18
CA ALA A 133 2.08 12.16 -21.77
C ALA A 133 3.48 12.76 -21.58
N ALA A 134 4.45 12.38 -22.43
CA ALA A 134 5.78 12.96 -22.46
C ALA A 134 5.76 14.42 -22.90
N ALA A 135 5.00 14.75 -23.96
CA ALA A 135 4.84 16.13 -24.41
C ALA A 135 4.15 17.02 -23.35
N ASP A 136 3.16 16.48 -22.64
CA ASP A 136 2.51 17.16 -21.52
C ASP A 136 3.50 17.41 -20.36
N SER A 137 4.36 16.43 -20.05
CA SER A 137 5.39 16.56 -19.01
C SER A 137 6.42 17.62 -19.39
N ASP A 138 6.95 17.58 -20.62
CA ASP A 138 7.91 18.58 -21.11
C ASP A 138 7.33 20.00 -21.08
N LYS A 139 6.06 20.15 -21.49
CA LYS A 139 5.34 21.43 -21.43
C LYS A 139 5.19 21.93 -19.99
N ALA A 140 4.75 21.07 -19.08
CA ALA A 140 4.57 21.43 -17.67
C ALA A 140 5.89 21.79 -17.01
N ARG A 141 6.97 21.04 -17.31
CA ARG A 141 8.33 21.32 -16.86
C ARG A 141 8.84 22.67 -17.36
N SER A 142 8.64 22.99 -18.64
CA SER A 142 8.98 24.32 -19.19
C SER A 142 8.22 25.43 -18.47
N SER A 143 6.90 25.28 -18.32
CA SER A 143 6.06 26.26 -17.61
C SER A 143 6.46 26.43 -16.14
N ARG A 144 6.91 25.35 -15.48
CA ARG A 144 7.44 25.41 -14.11
C ARG A 144 8.73 26.23 -14.04
N ILE A 145 9.64 26.05 -15.00
CA ILE A 145 10.90 26.80 -15.06
C ILE A 145 10.61 28.29 -15.29
N ASP A 146 9.72 28.62 -16.24
CA ASP A 146 9.35 30.00 -16.56
C ASP A 146 8.69 30.69 -15.35
N ALA A 147 7.77 30.00 -14.67
CA ALA A 147 7.13 30.50 -13.46
C ALA A 147 8.12 30.69 -12.30
N ALA A 148 9.08 29.78 -12.13
CA ALA A 148 10.13 29.90 -11.12
C ALA A 148 11.03 31.12 -11.39
N LEU A 149 11.47 31.33 -12.64
CA LEU A 149 12.23 32.51 -13.03
C LEU A 149 11.44 33.80 -12.82
N ALA A 150 10.14 33.80 -13.15
CA ALA A 150 9.28 34.96 -12.92
C ALA A 150 9.12 35.30 -11.44
N ALA A 151 8.96 34.28 -10.58
CA ALA A 151 8.88 34.44 -9.13
C ALA A 151 10.18 34.99 -8.55
N GLU A 152 11.33 34.42 -8.93
CA GLU A 152 12.65 34.89 -8.49
C GLU A 152 12.93 36.33 -8.94
N ARG A 153 12.54 36.69 -10.17
CA ARG A 153 12.65 38.06 -10.67
C ARG A 153 11.86 39.04 -9.82
N ALA A 154 10.61 38.73 -9.49
CA ALA A 154 9.78 39.59 -8.65
C ALA A 154 10.36 39.74 -7.23
N ARG A 155 10.84 38.64 -6.62
CA ARG A 155 11.53 38.67 -5.31
C ARG A 155 12.79 39.53 -5.34
N THR A 156 13.59 39.38 -6.39
CA THR A 156 14.84 40.12 -6.56
C THR A 156 14.56 41.61 -6.76
N LEU A 157 13.56 41.98 -7.55
CA LEU A 157 13.15 43.38 -7.74
C LEU A 157 12.62 44.02 -6.45
N LEU A 158 11.86 43.29 -5.64
CA LEU A 158 11.45 43.76 -4.30
C LEU A 158 12.66 43.98 -3.38
N THR A 159 13.65 43.09 -3.44
CA THR A 159 14.89 43.22 -2.66
C THR A 159 15.73 44.39 -3.14
N ALA A 160 15.88 44.56 -4.46
CA ALA A 160 16.58 45.66 -5.11
C ALA A 160 15.95 47.02 -4.76
N GLN A 161 14.62 47.08 -4.72
CA GLN A 161 13.89 48.27 -4.26
C GLN A 161 14.20 48.59 -2.79
N SER A 162 14.15 47.60 -1.90
CA SER A 162 14.36 47.82 -0.46
C SER A 162 15.82 48.17 -0.09
N THR A 163 16.77 47.65 -0.85
CA THR A 163 18.21 47.81 -0.57
C THR A 163 18.87 48.91 -1.39
N GLY A 164 18.21 49.40 -2.45
CA GLY A 164 18.77 50.37 -3.39
C GLY A 164 19.91 49.82 -4.25
N ARG A 165 20.03 48.49 -4.36
CA ARG A 165 21.07 47.82 -5.16
C ARG A 165 20.46 47.17 -6.40
N PRO A 166 21.21 47.04 -7.51
CA PRO A 166 20.73 46.35 -8.70
C PRO A 166 20.27 44.91 -8.40
N PRO A 167 19.23 44.42 -9.11
CA PRO A 167 18.75 43.06 -8.93
C PRO A 167 19.79 42.04 -9.38
N VAL A 168 20.00 40.99 -8.59
CA VAL A 168 20.86 39.85 -8.95
C VAL A 168 20.03 38.58 -8.87
N MET A 169 19.75 37.99 -10.02
CA MET A 169 19.02 36.73 -10.13
C MET A 169 19.82 35.58 -9.52
N THR A 170 19.19 34.80 -8.67
CA THR A 170 19.71 33.50 -8.24
C THR A 170 19.48 32.45 -9.32
N THR A 171 20.36 31.46 -9.38
CA THR A 171 20.21 30.35 -10.33
C THR A 171 18.98 29.51 -10.00
N VAL A 172 18.10 29.33 -10.98
CA VAL A 172 16.95 28.44 -10.88
C VAL A 172 17.32 27.06 -11.43
N ASP A 173 17.02 26.02 -10.66
CA ASP A 173 17.29 24.64 -11.05
C ASP A 173 16.61 24.26 -12.37
N ALA A 174 17.34 23.56 -13.23
CA ALA A 174 16.94 23.15 -14.58
C ALA A 174 16.70 24.28 -15.60
N ALA A 175 16.84 25.56 -15.23
CA ALA A 175 16.85 26.65 -16.20
C ALA A 175 18.16 26.64 -17.01
N SER A 176 18.05 26.89 -18.32
CA SER A 176 19.24 27.02 -19.18
C SER A 176 19.99 28.34 -18.87
N PRO A 177 21.31 28.41 -19.09
CA PRO A 177 22.06 29.65 -18.90
C PRO A 177 21.51 30.82 -19.73
N ALA A 178 20.99 30.53 -20.94
CA ALA A 178 20.37 31.54 -21.80
C ALA A 178 19.10 32.13 -21.16
N LEU A 179 18.21 31.29 -20.61
CA LEU A 179 16.99 31.74 -19.92
C LEU A 179 17.33 32.53 -18.64
N GLN A 180 18.36 32.12 -17.90
CA GLN A 180 18.81 32.86 -16.72
C GLN A 180 19.36 34.25 -17.09
N GLN A 181 20.14 34.35 -18.16
CA GLN A 181 20.64 35.63 -18.67
C GLN A 181 19.50 36.54 -19.15
N GLU A 182 18.52 35.99 -19.88
CA GLU A 182 17.35 36.74 -20.32
C GLU A 182 16.54 37.26 -19.12
N ALA A 183 16.31 36.42 -18.11
CA ALA A 183 15.61 36.81 -16.89
C ALA A 183 16.37 37.92 -16.11
N GLN A 184 17.70 37.85 -16.06
CA GLN A 184 18.55 38.90 -15.48
C GLN A 184 18.43 40.21 -16.27
N HIS A 185 18.57 40.18 -17.60
CA HIS A 185 18.44 41.38 -18.43
C HIS A 185 17.06 42.02 -18.31
N PHE A 186 16.01 41.21 -18.19
CA PHE A 186 14.67 41.69 -17.95
C PHE A 186 14.56 42.39 -16.58
N ALA A 187 15.11 41.79 -15.53
CA ALA A 187 15.14 42.38 -14.19
C ALA A 187 15.89 43.71 -14.20
N ASP A 188 17.06 43.77 -14.83
CA ASP A 188 17.86 44.99 -14.95
C ASP A 188 17.11 46.09 -15.71
N GLY A 189 16.38 45.74 -16.75
CA GLY A 189 15.56 46.68 -17.53
C GLY A 189 14.45 47.31 -16.70
N LEU A 190 13.67 46.48 -16.00
CA LEU A 190 12.60 46.97 -15.12
C LEU A 190 13.13 47.84 -13.97
N TYR A 191 14.25 47.44 -13.37
CA TYR A 191 14.84 48.20 -12.28
C TYR A 191 15.39 49.55 -12.75
N ARG A 192 16.03 49.60 -13.92
CA ARG A 192 16.49 50.85 -14.54
C ARG A 192 15.31 51.80 -14.83
N GLU A 193 14.22 51.29 -15.40
CA GLU A 193 13.02 52.10 -15.62
C GLU A 193 12.45 52.69 -14.31
N TYR A 194 12.43 51.89 -13.23
CA TYR A 194 12.02 52.36 -11.91
C TYR A 194 12.98 53.45 -11.37
N GLN A 195 14.28 53.25 -11.49
CA GLN A 195 15.29 54.22 -11.07
C GLN A 195 15.18 55.53 -11.85
N ASP A 196 14.97 55.48 -13.16
CA ASP A 196 14.84 56.68 -14.01
C ASP A 196 13.62 57.52 -13.61
N LYS A 197 12.49 56.85 -13.32
CA LYS A 197 11.27 57.52 -12.81
C LYS A 197 11.50 58.15 -11.45
N LEU A 198 12.16 57.43 -10.54
CA LEU A 198 12.45 57.93 -9.20
C LEU A 198 13.40 59.13 -9.25
N ASN A 199 14.48 59.04 -10.02
CA ASN A 199 15.46 60.12 -10.19
C ASN A 199 14.81 61.36 -10.81
N SER A 200 13.93 61.19 -11.81
CA SER A 200 13.20 62.31 -12.42
C SER A 200 12.26 62.98 -11.42
N ALA A 201 11.52 62.20 -10.62
CA ALA A 201 10.63 62.74 -9.59
C ALA A 201 11.39 63.46 -8.47
N GLN A 202 12.57 62.97 -8.10
CA GLN A 202 13.46 63.60 -7.13
C GLN A 202 14.07 64.90 -7.66
N ALA A 203 14.45 64.96 -8.94
CA ALA A 203 14.95 66.18 -9.57
C ALA A 203 13.88 67.28 -9.59
N GLU A 204 12.63 66.92 -9.89
CA GLU A 204 11.51 67.86 -9.84
C GLU A 204 11.21 68.32 -8.40
N LEU A 205 11.32 67.42 -7.41
CA LEU A 205 11.19 67.80 -6.00
C LEU A 205 12.25 68.83 -5.59
N LEU A 206 13.52 68.59 -5.94
CA LEU A 206 14.62 69.51 -5.64
C LEU A 206 14.42 70.87 -6.30
N LYS A 207 13.89 70.89 -7.52
CA LYS A 207 13.57 72.14 -8.24
C LYS A 207 12.48 72.93 -7.50
N ARG A 208 11.37 72.28 -7.10
CA ARG A 208 10.30 72.94 -6.33
C ARG A 208 10.78 73.41 -4.95
N GLU A 209 11.63 72.63 -4.29
CA GLU A 209 12.25 73.03 -3.01
C GLU A 209 13.15 74.27 -3.18
N ALA A 210 13.89 74.37 -4.28
CA ALA A 210 14.71 75.55 -4.59
C ALA A 210 13.86 76.79 -4.89
N GLU A 211 12.76 76.65 -5.65
CA GLU A 211 11.82 77.74 -5.95
C GLU A 211 11.13 78.28 -4.67
N LEU A 212 10.78 77.38 -3.76
CA LEU A 212 10.27 77.74 -2.44
C LEU A 212 11.33 78.46 -1.59
N ASP A 213 12.59 78.04 -1.63
CA ASP A 213 13.67 78.71 -0.90
C ASP A 213 13.94 80.11 -1.44
N GLU A 214 13.97 80.28 -2.76
CA GLU A 214 14.09 81.59 -3.43
C GLU A 214 12.97 82.54 -2.97
N THR A 215 11.71 82.08 -3.01
CA THR A 215 10.55 82.86 -2.56
C THR A 215 10.65 83.21 -1.07
N ARG A 216 11.16 82.31 -0.23
CA ARG A 216 11.37 82.57 1.20
C ARG A 216 12.43 83.64 1.45
N GLN A 217 13.50 83.66 0.65
CA GLN A 217 14.52 84.70 0.74
C GLN A 217 13.93 86.07 0.35
N GLU A 218 13.07 86.12 -0.66
CA GLU A 218 12.35 87.34 -1.05
C GLU A 218 11.39 87.82 0.04
N ILE A 219 10.63 86.91 0.66
CA ILE A 219 9.79 87.21 1.84
C ILE A 219 10.65 87.78 2.96
N ALA A 220 11.82 87.20 3.26
CA ALA A 220 12.70 87.69 4.31
C ALA A 220 13.19 89.13 4.04
N ARG A 221 13.49 89.44 2.78
CA ARG A 221 13.85 90.80 2.32
C ARG A 221 12.70 91.79 2.50
N LEU A 222 11.48 91.42 2.07
CA LEU A 222 10.29 92.26 2.20
C LEU A 222 9.86 92.43 3.65
N ALA A 223 9.94 91.39 4.47
CA ALA A 223 9.64 91.43 5.90
C ALA A 223 10.58 92.38 6.67
N ALA A 224 11.83 92.51 6.23
CA ALA A 224 12.77 93.48 6.80
C ALA A 224 12.52 94.92 6.31
N THR A 225 12.05 95.11 5.06
CA THR A 225 11.97 96.45 4.43
C THR A 225 10.59 97.10 4.47
N ALA A 226 9.50 96.33 4.50
CA ALA A 226 8.14 96.85 4.59
C ALA A 226 7.89 97.63 5.91
N PRO A 227 8.31 97.15 7.10
CA PRO A 227 8.14 97.92 8.34
C PRO A 227 8.89 99.24 8.34
N LEU A 228 10.07 99.29 7.69
CA LEU A 228 10.85 100.52 7.55
C LEU A 228 10.13 101.53 6.64
N ALA A 229 9.57 101.08 5.52
CA ALA A 229 8.77 101.94 4.64
C ALA A 229 7.51 102.46 5.36
N ARG A 230 6.83 101.60 6.12
CA ARG A 230 5.68 101.99 6.95
C ARG A 230 6.06 103.01 8.01
N GLN A 231 7.18 102.81 8.70
CA GLN A 231 7.70 103.76 9.69
C GLN A 231 8.00 105.11 9.04
N GLN A 232 8.62 105.13 7.86
CA GLN A 232 8.90 106.36 7.12
C GLN A 232 7.60 107.09 6.71
N ALA A 233 6.59 106.37 6.21
CA ALA A 233 5.29 106.94 5.89
C ALA A 233 4.62 107.56 7.12
N ASN A 234 4.69 106.90 8.28
CA ASN A 234 4.16 107.42 9.55
C ASN A 234 4.89 108.69 10.02
N GLN A 235 6.22 108.78 9.85
CA GLN A 235 6.99 110.00 10.15
C GLN A 235 6.60 111.17 9.23
N TYR A 236 6.44 110.89 7.93
CA TYR A 236 5.97 111.90 6.97
C TYR A 236 4.53 112.33 7.27
N ARG A 237 3.67 111.42 7.74
CA ARG A 237 2.31 111.74 8.19
C ARG A 237 2.32 112.77 9.34
N SER A 238 3.18 112.58 10.35
CA SER A 238 3.31 113.56 11.44
C SER A 238 3.85 114.91 10.95
N LEU A 239 4.86 114.92 10.08
CA LEU A 239 5.42 116.15 9.53
C LEU A 239 4.43 116.90 8.63
N ALA A 240 3.59 116.18 7.88
CA ALA A 240 2.55 116.77 7.04
C ALA A 240 1.44 117.40 7.90
N ALA A 241 1.07 116.77 9.03
CA ALA A 241 0.11 117.33 9.98
C ALA A 241 0.58 118.67 10.57
N ASP A 242 1.89 118.79 10.84
CA ASP A 242 2.53 120.01 11.31
C ASP A 242 2.90 121.00 10.18
N LYS A 243 2.53 120.70 8.92
CA LYS A 243 2.80 121.50 7.71
C LYS A 243 4.28 121.70 7.36
N TYR A 244 5.16 120.80 7.81
CA TYR A 244 6.60 120.83 7.47
C TYR A 244 6.93 120.18 6.11
N VAL A 245 6.05 119.32 5.59
CA VAL A 245 6.18 118.66 4.27
C VAL A 245 4.88 118.74 3.49
N ALA A 246 4.95 118.59 2.17
CA ALA A 246 3.75 118.60 1.32
C ALA A 246 2.92 117.32 1.50
N GLN A 247 1.60 117.44 1.46
CA GLN A 247 0.68 116.29 1.56
C GLN A 247 0.96 115.21 0.51
N THR A 248 1.38 115.62 -0.70
CA THR A 248 1.74 114.71 -1.80
C THR A 248 2.94 113.84 -1.43
N GLU A 249 3.96 114.40 -0.77
CA GLU A 249 5.14 113.62 -0.35
C GLU A 249 4.78 112.54 0.67
N TYR A 250 3.86 112.83 1.60
CA TYR A 250 3.33 111.81 2.50
C TYR A 250 2.59 110.71 1.74
N LEU A 251 1.71 111.07 0.80
CA LEU A 251 0.93 110.09 0.03
C LEU A 251 1.83 109.18 -0.80
N ASP A 252 2.92 109.71 -1.38
CA ASP A 252 3.91 108.91 -2.10
C ASP A 252 4.60 107.89 -1.18
N LYS A 253 4.93 108.27 0.07
CA LYS A 253 5.51 107.34 1.05
C LYS A 253 4.49 106.32 1.56
N GLU A 254 3.24 106.73 1.77
CA GLU A 254 2.15 105.83 2.18
C GLU A 254 1.86 104.80 1.09
N GLN A 255 1.81 105.21 -0.17
CA GLN A 255 1.65 104.32 -1.31
C GLN A 255 2.82 103.32 -1.38
N ALA A 256 4.07 103.79 -1.28
CA ALA A 256 5.24 102.90 -1.32
C ALA A 256 5.27 101.90 -0.15
N ALA A 257 4.77 102.29 1.04
CA ALA A 257 4.64 101.38 2.18
C ALA A 257 3.56 100.31 1.92
N LEU A 258 2.39 100.70 1.41
CA LEU A 258 1.31 99.78 1.06
C LEU A 258 1.72 98.81 -0.05
N GLU A 259 2.43 99.29 -1.07
CA GLU A 259 2.95 98.44 -2.16
C GLU A 259 3.83 97.31 -1.61
N LYS A 260 4.79 97.62 -0.72
CA LYS A 260 5.66 96.61 -0.10
C LYS A 260 4.92 95.65 0.82
N GLU A 261 3.91 96.13 1.56
CA GLU A 261 3.08 95.27 2.41
C GLU A 261 2.22 94.31 1.59
N HIS A 262 1.62 94.79 0.50
CA HIS A 262 0.89 93.95 -0.44
C HIS A 262 1.80 92.96 -1.16
N GLU A 263 2.99 93.36 -1.56
CA GLU A 263 4.00 92.48 -2.15
C GLU A 263 4.41 91.38 -1.16
N LEU A 264 4.67 91.73 0.11
CA LEU A 264 4.96 90.75 1.16
C LEU A 264 3.82 89.73 1.33
N ALA A 265 2.57 90.20 1.40
CA ALA A 265 1.40 89.34 1.55
C ALA A 265 1.21 88.42 0.33
N ALA A 266 1.45 88.94 -0.88
CA ALA A 266 1.40 88.16 -2.13
C ALA A 266 2.48 87.07 -2.15
N GLN A 267 3.72 87.41 -1.80
CA GLN A 267 4.81 86.43 -1.72
C GLN A 267 4.57 85.37 -0.64
N GLN A 268 4.03 85.74 0.51
CA GLN A 268 3.62 84.79 1.55
C GLN A 268 2.56 83.79 1.05
N SER A 269 1.58 84.26 0.29
CA SER A 269 0.55 83.41 -0.32
C SER A 269 1.17 82.47 -1.36
N HIS A 270 2.09 82.97 -2.18
CA HIS A 270 2.81 82.18 -3.18
C HIS A 270 3.72 81.11 -2.54
N ALA A 271 4.43 81.43 -1.47
CA ALA A 271 5.22 80.44 -0.74
C ALA A 271 4.36 79.31 -0.13
N HIS A 272 3.13 79.62 0.29
CA HIS A 272 2.20 78.58 0.75
C HIS A 272 1.79 77.65 -0.40
N GLU A 273 1.45 78.20 -1.57
CA GLU A 273 1.16 77.41 -2.78
C GLU A 273 2.33 76.51 -3.19
N LEU A 274 3.57 77.05 -3.22
CA LEU A 274 4.78 76.28 -3.51
C LEU A 274 5.02 75.16 -2.49
N LEU A 275 4.74 75.42 -1.20
CA LEU A 275 4.83 74.40 -0.16
C LEU A 275 3.87 73.23 -0.40
N GLU A 276 2.62 73.52 -0.79
CA GLU A 276 1.66 72.48 -1.16
C GLU A 276 2.13 71.71 -2.39
N GLY A 277 2.72 72.40 -3.37
CA GLY A 277 3.36 71.76 -4.52
C GLY A 277 4.53 70.84 -4.15
N VAL A 278 5.32 71.16 -3.12
CA VAL A 278 6.37 70.27 -2.59
C VAL A 278 5.75 69.04 -1.92
N ASN A 279 4.68 69.22 -1.14
CA ASN A 279 3.99 68.10 -0.48
C ASN A 279 3.33 67.14 -1.49
N GLU A 280 2.74 67.67 -2.54
CA GLU A 280 2.20 66.91 -3.67
C GLU A 280 3.32 66.08 -4.34
N GLN A 281 4.43 66.72 -4.71
CA GLN A 281 5.55 66.03 -5.37
C GLN A 281 6.20 64.95 -4.49
N ARG A 282 6.25 65.16 -3.17
CA ARG A 282 6.68 64.12 -2.21
C ARG A 282 5.73 62.94 -2.20
N SER A 283 4.43 63.20 -2.25
CA SER A 283 3.40 62.15 -2.33
C SER A 283 3.49 61.36 -3.64
N ASP A 284 3.76 62.03 -4.75
CA ASP A 284 3.99 61.39 -6.05
C ASP A 284 5.23 60.48 -6.04
N THR A 285 6.33 60.95 -5.44
CA THR A 285 7.55 60.14 -5.26
C THR A 285 7.29 58.88 -4.42
N ALA A 286 6.52 59.01 -3.34
CA ALA A 286 6.11 57.88 -2.51
C ALA A 286 5.18 56.92 -3.29
N SER A 287 4.29 57.46 -4.11
CA SER A 287 3.37 56.70 -4.97
C SER A 287 4.11 55.85 -5.99
N ILE A 288 5.15 56.38 -6.65
CA ILE A 288 6.01 55.61 -7.58
C ILE A 288 6.60 54.37 -6.89
N THR A 289 7.10 54.55 -5.66
CA THR A 289 7.68 53.46 -4.85
C THR A 289 6.61 52.43 -4.47
N SER A 290 5.45 52.89 -4.00
CA SER A 290 4.32 52.02 -3.61
C SER A 290 3.78 51.22 -4.81
N GLN A 291 3.60 51.89 -5.95
CA GLN A 291 3.08 51.29 -7.17
C GLN A 291 4.04 50.22 -7.70
N PHE A 292 5.35 50.50 -7.75
CA PHE A 292 6.34 49.50 -8.14
C PHE A 292 6.28 48.27 -7.22
N ARG A 293 6.24 48.49 -5.90
CA ARG A 293 6.14 47.41 -4.91
C ARG A 293 4.87 46.58 -5.11
N SER A 294 3.73 47.23 -5.28
CA SER A 294 2.43 46.57 -5.52
C SER A 294 2.45 45.71 -6.78
N THR A 295 2.96 46.25 -7.89
CA THR A 295 3.11 45.49 -9.14
C THR A 295 4.05 44.29 -8.99
N GLN A 296 5.16 44.41 -8.26
CA GLN A 296 6.05 43.27 -8.04
C GLN A 296 5.44 42.22 -7.10
N LEU A 297 4.64 42.62 -6.09
CA LEU A 297 3.92 41.68 -5.23
C LEU A 297 2.84 40.91 -5.99
N ASP A 298 2.07 41.58 -6.85
CA ASP A 298 1.09 40.92 -7.74
C ASP A 298 1.76 39.96 -8.72
N ALA A 299 2.89 40.37 -9.32
CA ALA A 299 3.68 39.51 -10.19
C ALA A 299 4.22 38.28 -9.44
N LEU A 300 4.66 38.44 -8.19
CA LEU A 300 5.13 37.34 -7.35
C LEU A 300 4.01 36.36 -7.01
N ASP A 301 2.82 36.87 -6.64
CA ASP A 301 1.66 36.02 -6.33
C ASP A 301 1.26 35.19 -7.55
N LYS A 302 1.08 35.84 -8.71
CA LYS A 302 0.76 35.16 -9.98
C LYS A 302 1.81 34.13 -10.37
N ALA A 303 3.10 34.47 -10.27
CA ALA A 303 4.18 33.53 -10.59
C ALA A 303 4.22 32.35 -9.62
N THR A 304 3.93 32.57 -8.33
CA THR A 304 3.88 31.50 -7.32
C THR A 304 2.68 30.58 -7.57
N GLN A 305 1.51 31.12 -7.88
CA GLN A 305 0.33 30.32 -8.25
C GLN A 305 0.60 29.48 -9.50
N GLN A 306 1.18 30.09 -10.55
CA GLN A 306 1.54 29.39 -11.78
C GLN A 306 2.60 28.32 -11.54
N LEU A 307 3.57 28.56 -10.64
CA LEU A 307 4.60 27.60 -10.28
C LEU A 307 4.00 26.36 -9.62
N GLU A 308 3.09 26.55 -8.66
CA GLU A 308 2.40 25.44 -7.99
C GLU A 308 1.49 24.67 -8.94
N GLN A 309 0.76 25.37 -9.82
CA GLN A 309 -0.03 24.72 -10.86
C GLN A 309 0.85 23.88 -11.79
N SER A 310 1.95 24.44 -12.30
CA SER A 310 2.84 23.75 -13.23
C SER A 310 3.53 22.54 -12.58
N ARG A 311 3.86 22.59 -11.28
CA ARG A 311 4.35 21.43 -10.50
C ARG A 311 3.34 20.30 -10.42
N ASN A 312 2.09 20.64 -10.16
CA ASN A 312 1.00 19.65 -10.10
C ASN A 312 0.75 19.03 -11.48
N ASP A 313 0.79 19.84 -12.54
CA ASP A 313 0.63 19.37 -13.91
C ASP A 313 1.81 18.48 -14.35
N GLU A 314 3.04 18.81 -13.99
CA GLU A 314 4.25 17.99 -14.24
C GLU A 314 4.11 16.64 -13.52
N THR A 315 3.75 16.64 -12.24
CA THR A 315 3.55 15.40 -11.45
C THR A 315 2.47 14.52 -12.06
N LYS A 316 1.37 15.11 -12.53
CA LYS A 316 0.26 14.41 -13.19
C LYS A 316 0.68 13.82 -14.53
N ALA A 317 1.40 14.59 -15.35
CA ALA A 317 1.91 14.14 -16.64
C ALA A 317 2.92 13.01 -16.49
N ASP A 318 3.88 13.14 -15.56
CA ASP A 318 4.86 12.10 -15.23
C ASP A 318 4.19 10.81 -14.74
N THR A 319 3.17 10.94 -13.89
CA THR A 319 2.40 9.78 -13.42
C THR A 319 1.69 9.08 -14.57
N ARG A 320 1.05 9.85 -15.46
CA ARG A 320 0.41 9.29 -16.67
C ARG A 320 1.43 8.60 -17.57
N GLN A 321 2.60 9.20 -17.78
CA GLN A 321 3.68 8.62 -18.59
C GLN A 321 4.16 7.29 -17.99
N LYS A 322 4.35 7.21 -16.68
CA LYS A 322 4.70 5.95 -15.98
C LYS A 322 3.62 4.88 -16.15
N LEU A 323 2.35 5.26 -16.12
CA LEU A 323 1.22 4.34 -16.32
C LEU A 323 1.08 3.82 -17.76
N MET A 324 1.81 4.38 -18.74
CA MET A 324 1.91 3.82 -20.09
C MET A 324 2.80 2.57 -20.14
N SER A 325 3.52 2.25 -19.07
CA SER A 325 4.34 1.03 -18.96
C SER A 325 3.67 0.03 -18.02
N LEU A 326 3.25 -1.12 -18.55
CA LEU A 326 2.68 -2.20 -17.75
C LEU A 326 3.77 -3.18 -17.36
N THR A 327 3.94 -3.40 -16.06
CA THR A 327 4.99 -4.26 -15.49
C THR A 327 4.38 -5.41 -14.68
N ALA A 328 5.15 -6.49 -14.51
CA ALA A 328 4.75 -7.61 -13.68
C ALA A 328 4.85 -7.29 -12.18
N PRO A 329 3.76 -7.37 -11.39
CA PRO A 329 3.83 -7.18 -9.94
C PRO A 329 4.52 -8.35 -9.22
N VAL A 330 4.48 -9.56 -9.78
CA VAL A 330 5.02 -10.80 -9.18
C VAL A 330 5.73 -11.65 -10.23
N ALA A 331 6.59 -12.57 -9.77
CA ALA A 331 7.19 -13.57 -10.64
C ALA A 331 6.13 -14.61 -11.03
N GLY A 332 6.12 -15.05 -12.29
CA GLY A 332 5.15 -16.04 -12.73
C GLY A 332 5.19 -16.29 -14.23
N THR A 333 4.16 -16.97 -14.72
CA THR A 333 3.98 -17.24 -16.15
C THR A 333 2.81 -16.42 -16.69
N VAL A 334 3.03 -15.73 -17.82
CA VAL A 334 1.98 -14.95 -18.51
C VAL A 334 1.00 -15.91 -19.18
N GLN A 335 -0.30 -15.68 -18.98
CA GLN A 335 -1.40 -16.40 -19.61
C GLN A 335 -2.46 -15.44 -20.15
N GLN A 336 -3.27 -15.91 -21.08
CA GLN A 336 -4.44 -15.19 -21.61
C GLN A 336 -4.10 -13.79 -22.18
N LEU A 337 -3.00 -13.68 -22.94
CA LEU A 337 -2.69 -12.43 -23.63
C LEU A 337 -3.84 -12.06 -24.59
N ALA A 338 -4.54 -10.97 -24.33
CA ALA A 338 -5.74 -10.57 -25.06
C ALA A 338 -5.43 -9.79 -26.34
N ILE A 339 -4.37 -8.96 -26.32
CA ILE A 339 -3.97 -8.13 -27.46
C ILE A 339 -2.70 -8.71 -28.08
N HIS A 340 -2.76 -8.95 -29.38
CA HIS A 340 -1.65 -9.46 -30.19
C HIS A 340 -1.20 -8.47 -31.27
N THR A 341 -1.87 -7.31 -31.37
CA THR A 341 -1.66 -6.33 -32.42
C THR A 341 -1.02 -5.06 -31.87
N VAL A 342 0.18 -4.76 -32.35
CA VAL A 342 0.80 -3.44 -32.17
C VAL A 342 -0.06 -2.41 -32.92
N GLY A 343 -0.32 -1.26 -32.28
CA GLY A 343 -1.26 -0.25 -32.76
C GLY A 343 -2.72 -0.46 -32.34
N GLY A 344 -3.03 -1.56 -31.64
CA GLY A 344 -4.34 -1.76 -31.02
C GLY A 344 -4.58 -0.79 -29.86
N VAL A 345 -5.85 -0.48 -29.58
CA VAL A 345 -6.23 0.38 -28.44
C VAL A 345 -6.51 -0.50 -27.22
N ALA A 346 -5.85 -0.20 -26.11
CA ALA A 346 -6.14 -0.80 -24.80
C ALA A 346 -6.92 0.21 -23.96
N THR A 347 -8.11 -0.16 -23.48
CA THR A 347 -8.96 0.71 -22.65
C THR A 347 -8.71 0.49 -21.16
N ALA A 348 -8.94 1.52 -20.35
CA ALA A 348 -8.78 1.42 -18.90
C ALA A 348 -9.60 0.25 -18.31
N ALA A 349 -9.00 -0.50 -17.39
CA ALA A 349 -9.56 -1.70 -16.75
C ALA A 349 -9.82 -2.90 -17.69
N GLN A 350 -9.42 -2.83 -18.96
CA GLN A 350 -9.45 -3.99 -19.85
C GLN A 350 -8.43 -5.04 -19.39
N ALA A 351 -8.87 -6.30 -19.22
CA ALA A 351 -7.96 -7.41 -18.97
C ALA A 351 -7.08 -7.67 -20.20
N LEU A 352 -5.77 -7.44 -20.05
CA LEU A 352 -4.81 -7.63 -21.15
C LEU A 352 -4.06 -8.95 -21.04
N MET A 353 -3.76 -9.41 -19.83
CA MET A 353 -3.13 -10.69 -19.56
C MET A 353 -3.27 -11.05 -18.07
N GLU A 354 -3.00 -12.29 -17.75
CA GLU A 354 -2.96 -12.83 -16.39
C GLU A 354 -1.54 -13.29 -16.07
N ILE A 355 -1.05 -13.01 -14.86
CA ILE A 355 0.20 -13.58 -14.36
C ILE A 355 -0.16 -14.60 -13.30
N VAL A 356 0.20 -15.85 -13.60
CA VAL A 356 0.05 -16.97 -12.68
C VAL A 356 1.37 -17.14 -11.93
N PRO A 357 1.41 -16.92 -10.61
CA PRO A 357 2.63 -17.07 -9.82
C PRO A 357 3.17 -18.51 -9.89
N ASP A 358 4.49 -18.66 -9.88
CA ASP A 358 5.16 -19.98 -9.94
C ASP A 358 5.02 -20.79 -8.63
N ASP A 359 4.53 -20.14 -7.58
CA ASP A 359 4.37 -20.73 -6.25
C ASP A 359 2.99 -21.38 -6.13
N ALA A 360 2.86 -22.60 -6.67
CA ALA A 360 1.69 -23.47 -6.50
C ALA A 360 1.84 -24.33 -5.25
N VAL A 361 1.26 -23.87 -4.15
CA VAL A 361 1.43 -24.50 -2.83
C VAL A 361 0.09 -24.97 -2.24
N GLU A 362 -1.05 -24.63 -2.86
CA GLU A 362 -2.36 -25.02 -2.35
C GLU A 362 -3.09 -25.96 -3.30
N VAL A 363 -3.81 -26.92 -2.72
CA VAL A 363 -4.66 -27.86 -3.45
C VAL A 363 -6.10 -27.59 -3.06
N GLU A 364 -6.95 -27.38 -4.07
CA GLU A 364 -8.40 -27.34 -3.93
C GLU A 364 -8.94 -28.75 -4.18
N ALA A 365 -9.41 -29.42 -3.13
CA ALA A 365 -9.93 -30.78 -3.21
C ALA A 365 -11.43 -30.83 -2.88
N ASN A 366 -12.21 -31.46 -3.75
CA ASN A 366 -13.64 -31.68 -3.58
C ASN A 366 -13.88 -32.94 -2.75
N ILE A 367 -14.40 -32.73 -1.54
CA ILE A 367 -14.78 -33.77 -0.58
C ILE A 367 -16.24 -34.16 -0.83
N GLU A 368 -16.51 -35.46 -0.88
CA GLU A 368 -17.88 -35.97 -0.98
C GLU A 368 -18.67 -35.71 0.30
N ASN A 369 -19.97 -35.45 0.18
CA ASN A 369 -20.86 -35.17 1.32
C ASN A 369 -20.87 -36.27 2.39
N LYS A 370 -20.52 -37.52 2.06
CA LYS A 370 -20.42 -38.61 3.05
C LYS A 370 -19.23 -38.46 4.00
N ASP A 371 -18.18 -37.78 3.57
CA ASP A 371 -16.89 -37.70 4.27
C ASP A 371 -16.68 -36.36 4.99
N ILE A 372 -17.44 -35.31 4.63
CA ILE A 372 -17.31 -33.95 5.19
C ILE A 372 -17.40 -33.89 6.72
N GLY A 373 -18.24 -34.73 7.33
CA GLY A 373 -18.42 -34.76 8.79
C GLY A 373 -17.15 -35.14 9.57
N PHE A 374 -16.16 -35.73 8.90
CA PHE A 374 -14.92 -36.21 9.51
C PHE A 374 -13.68 -35.41 9.10
N VAL A 375 -13.81 -34.51 8.11
CA VAL A 375 -12.71 -33.67 7.65
C VAL A 375 -12.69 -32.35 8.44
N LYS A 376 -11.52 -32.00 8.98
CA LYS A 376 -11.30 -30.77 9.76
C LYS A 376 -9.99 -30.10 9.39
N ALA A 377 -9.95 -28.78 9.54
CA ALA A 377 -8.71 -28.01 9.44
C ALA A 377 -7.64 -28.57 10.41
N GLY A 378 -6.40 -28.65 9.95
CA GLY A 378 -5.24 -29.16 10.69
C GLY A 378 -4.89 -30.63 10.43
N GLN A 379 -5.76 -31.40 9.76
CA GLN A 379 -5.49 -32.80 9.42
C GLN A 379 -4.37 -32.94 8.37
N ASP A 380 -3.58 -34.00 8.50
CA ASP A 380 -2.57 -34.37 7.50
C ASP A 380 -3.26 -35.00 6.28
N ALA A 381 -2.84 -34.59 5.09
CA ALA A 381 -3.36 -35.08 3.82
C ALA A 381 -2.22 -35.55 2.92
N THR A 382 -2.40 -36.70 2.30
CA THR A 382 -1.47 -37.23 1.30
C THR A 382 -1.95 -36.82 -0.09
N VAL A 383 -1.22 -35.97 -0.78
CA VAL A 383 -1.57 -35.48 -2.13
C VAL A 383 -0.78 -36.26 -3.18
N LYS A 384 -1.52 -36.93 -4.06
CA LYS A 384 -1.00 -37.69 -5.21
C LYS A 384 -1.26 -36.90 -6.49
N ILE A 385 -0.24 -36.66 -7.28
CA ILE A 385 -0.33 -35.87 -8.51
C ILE A 385 -0.58 -36.82 -9.68
N GLU A 386 -1.67 -36.63 -10.43
CA GLU A 386 -2.04 -37.59 -11.49
C GLU A 386 -1.00 -37.65 -12.61
N ALA A 387 -0.36 -36.51 -12.93
CA ALA A 387 0.71 -36.41 -13.92
C ALA A 387 1.98 -37.21 -13.54
N PHE A 388 2.17 -37.52 -12.26
CA PHE A 388 3.33 -38.25 -11.74
C PHE A 388 2.88 -39.46 -10.92
N PRO A 389 2.86 -40.68 -11.51
CA PRO A 389 2.45 -41.90 -10.81
C PRO A 389 3.15 -42.07 -9.45
N TYR A 390 2.36 -42.07 -8.38
CA TYR A 390 2.86 -42.04 -7.01
C TYR A 390 3.67 -43.30 -6.62
N THR A 391 3.46 -44.41 -7.31
CA THR A 391 4.22 -45.65 -7.13
C THR A 391 5.69 -45.50 -7.52
N ARG A 392 5.99 -44.56 -8.44
CA ARG A 392 7.34 -44.30 -8.94
C ARG A 392 7.96 -43.02 -8.36
N TYR A 393 7.17 -41.96 -8.26
CA TYR A 393 7.65 -40.63 -7.89
C TYR A 393 7.24 -40.19 -6.47
N GLY A 394 6.50 -41.02 -5.75
CA GLY A 394 6.04 -40.74 -4.38
C GLY A 394 4.82 -39.81 -4.33
N TYR A 395 4.58 -39.24 -3.16
CA TYR A 395 3.46 -38.36 -2.86
C TYR A 395 3.91 -37.17 -2.03
N LEU A 396 3.09 -36.13 -1.97
CA LEU A 396 3.37 -34.95 -1.16
C LEU A 396 2.49 -34.96 0.10
N ASN A 397 3.10 -34.66 1.24
CA ASN A 397 2.37 -34.51 2.49
C ASN A 397 1.94 -33.06 2.63
N GLY A 398 0.64 -32.81 2.73
CA GLY A 398 0.07 -31.49 2.98
C GLY A 398 -0.76 -31.44 4.25
N LYS A 399 -1.23 -30.24 4.62
CA LYS A 399 -2.14 -30.02 5.74
C LYS A 399 -3.39 -29.30 5.30
N VAL A 400 -4.55 -29.75 5.75
CA VAL A 400 -5.82 -29.08 5.50
C VAL A 400 -5.81 -27.73 6.23
N ILE A 401 -5.90 -26.62 5.50
CA ILE A 401 -5.96 -25.27 6.06
C ILE A 401 -7.41 -24.94 6.43
N SER A 402 -8.33 -25.22 5.50
CA SER A 402 -9.73 -24.85 5.62
C SER A 402 -10.62 -25.81 4.83
N VAL A 403 -11.89 -25.85 5.21
CA VAL A 403 -12.94 -26.60 4.56
C VAL A 403 -14.13 -25.65 4.41
N SER A 404 -14.76 -25.61 3.24
CA SER A 404 -15.92 -24.77 2.98
C SER A 404 -17.09 -25.24 3.85
N ASN A 405 -17.84 -24.29 4.40
CA ASN A 405 -19.07 -24.57 5.14
C ASN A 405 -20.29 -24.69 4.20
N ASP A 406 -20.10 -24.36 2.92
CA ASP A 406 -21.13 -24.42 1.89
C ASP A 406 -20.81 -25.50 0.86
N ALA A 407 -21.85 -26.15 0.36
CA ALA A 407 -21.75 -27.24 -0.59
C ALA A 407 -21.86 -26.72 -2.03
N VAL A 408 -20.91 -27.08 -2.87
CA VAL A 408 -20.90 -26.78 -4.30
C VAL A 408 -21.48 -27.97 -5.07
N GLN A 409 -22.43 -27.69 -5.96
CA GLN A 409 -23.01 -28.70 -6.84
C GLN A 409 -22.01 -29.11 -7.94
N ASP A 410 -21.49 -30.33 -7.84
CA ASP A 410 -20.70 -30.97 -8.89
C ASP A 410 -21.60 -31.81 -9.82
N ARG A 411 -21.31 -31.79 -11.13
CA ARG A 411 -22.12 -32.49 -12.15
C ARG A 411 -22.08 -34.01 -12.03
N LYS A 412 -21.03 -34.58 -11.44
CA LYS A 412 -20.82 -36.04 -11.31
C LYS A 412 -20.96 -36.54 -9.89
N LEU A 413 -20.49 -35.76 -8.91
CA LEU A 413 -20.41 -36.18 -7.50
C LEU A 413 -21.57 -35.67 -6.63
N GLY A 414 -22.46 -34.83 -7.19
CA GLY A 414 -23.55 -34.21 -6.43
C GLY A 414 -23.03 -33.06 -5.56
N LEU A 415 -23.58 -32.90 -4.35
CA LEU A 415 -23.11 -31.87 -3.42
C LEU A 415 -21.72 -32.25 -2.87
N THR A 416 -20.74 -31.37 -3.08
CA THR A 416 -19.35 -31.54 -2.63
C THR A 416 -18.90 -30.33 -1.82
N PHE A 417 -17.94 -30.53 -0.92
CA PHE A 417 -17.36 -29.45 -0.12
C PHE A 417 -15.91 -29.25 -0.51
N VAL A 418 -15.47 -28.00 -0.56
CA VAL A 418 -14.12 -27.64 -1.01
C VAL A 418 -13.20 -27.58 0.20
N ALA A 419 -12.12 -28.36 0.20
CA ALA A 419 -11.04 -28.21 1.16
C ALA A 419 -9.77 -27.66 0.51
N HIS A 420 -9.11 -26.74 1.22
CA HIS A 420 -7.82 -26.20 0.84
C HIS A 420 -6.71 -26.90 1.62
N ILE A 421 -5.75 -27.48 0.91
CA ILE A 421 -4.63 -28.23 1.50
C ILE A 421 -3.33 -27.53 1.14
N ARG A 422 -2.55 -27.11 2.14
CA ARG A 422 -1.20 -26.54 1.95
C ARG A 422 -0.17 -27.64 1.77
N LEU A 423 0.64 -27.53 0.73
CA LEU A 423 1.83 -28.33 0.50
C LEU A 423 3.06 -27.62 1.11
N PRO A 424 4.10 -28.35 1.55
CA PRO A 424 5.35 -27.75 2.02
C PRO A 424 6.31 -27.41 0.88
N THR A 425 6.08 -27.98 -0.32
CA THR A 425 6.91 -27.77 -1.50
C THR A 425 6.06 -27.79 -2.76
N ASN A 426 6.45 -27.00 -3.75
CA ASN A 426 5.88 -26.95 -5.10
C ASN A 426 6.71 -27.76 -6.11
N ARG A 427 7.52 -28.72 -5.66
CA ARG A 427 8.38 -29.54 -6.52
C ARG A 427 8.24 -31.02 -6.23
N ILE A 428 8.37 -31.84 -7.26
CA ILE A 428 8.46 -33.29 -7.15
C ILE A 428 9.74 -33.78 -7.82
N LEU A 429 10.36 -34.82 -7.25
CA LEU A 429 11.54 -35.44 -7.82
C LEU A 429 11.09 -36.44 -8.90
N ALA A 430 11.36 -36.13 -10.17
CA ALA A 430 11.07 -37.01 -11.29
C ALA A 430 12.35 -37.24 -12.11
N ASN A 431 12.73 -38.50 -12.31
CA ASN A 431 13.92 -38.88 -13.09
C ASN A 431 15.20 -38.14 -12.64
N ASP A 432 15.45 -38.08 -11.33
CA ASP A 432 16.60 -37.38 -10.71
C ASP A 432 16.66 -35.87 -10.97
N GLN A 433 15.57 -35.27 -11.44
CA GLN A 433 15.43 -33.82 -11.62
C GLN A 433 14.24 -33.29 -10.82
N TRP A 434 14.43 -32.13 -10.19
CA TRP A 434 13.34 -31.42 -9.51
C TRP A 434 12.45 -30.74 -10.55
N VAL A 435 11.20 -31.18 -10.64
CA VAL A 435 10.21 -30.61 -11.54
C VAL A 435 9.25 -29.75 -10.72
N ASN A 436 9.05 -28.51 -11.16
CA ASN A 436 8.07 -27.61 -10.55
C ASN A 436 6.65 -28.04 -10.92
N LEU A 437 5.76 -28.00 -9.94
CA LEU A 437 4.34 -28.26 -10.14
C LEU A 437 3.66 -27.01 -10.69
N THR A 438 2.94 -27.16 -11.80
CA THR A 438 2.17 -26.08 -12.38
C THR A 438 0.75 -26.04 -11.80
N PRO A 439 0.18 -24.84 -11.55
CA PRO A 439 -1.23 -24.69 -11.27
C PRO A 439 -2.11 -25.35 -12.34
N GLY A 440 -3.23 -25.91 -11.92
CA GLY A 440 -4.19 -26.60 -12.79
C GLY A 440 -3.98 -28.10 -12.95
N MET A 441 -2.86 -28.66 -12.48
CA MET A 441 -2.67 -30.12 -12.49
C MET A 441 -3.68 -30.83 -11.58
N ALA A 442 -4.22 -31.96 -12.06
CA ALA A 442 -5.14 -32.80 -11.32
C ALA A 442 -4.43 -33.56 -10.18
N VAL A 443 -5.07 -33.60 -9.02
CA VAL A 443 -4.55 -34.26 -7.84
C VAL A 443 -5.64 -35.06 -7.13
N THR A 444 -5.23 -36.13 -6.46
CA THR A 444 -6.06 -36.88 -5.52
C THR A 444 -5.48 -36.71 -4.13
N ALA A 445 -6.25 -36.11 -3.23
CA ALA A 445 -5.88 -35.91 -1.83
C ALA A 445 -6.53 -36.97 -0.95
N GLU A 446 -5.74 -37.63 -0.13
CA GLU A 446 -6.18 -38.59 0.89
C GLU A 446 -6.02 -37.94 2.27
N ILE A 447 -7.11 -37.42 2.82
CA ILE A 447 -7.11 -36.72 4.11
C ILE A 447 -7.27 -37.73 5.23
N LYS A 448 -6.37 -37.73 6.22
CA LYS A 448 -6.41 -38.64 7.36
C LYS A 448 -7.46 -38.19 8.37
N THR A 449 -8.62 -38.84 8.36
CA THR A 449 -9.77 -38.46 9.20
C THR A 449 -9.81 -39.19 10.55
N GLY A 450 -9.05 -40.27 10.72
CA GLY A 450 -8.95 -40.98 11.99
C GLY A 450 -8.06 -42.22 11.93
N LYS A 451 -8.00 -42.96 13.04
CA LYS A 451 -7.32 -44.25 13.13
C LYS A 451 -8.29 -45.27 13.73
N ARG A 452 -8.34 -46.47 13.14
CA ARG A 452 -9.14 -47.60 13.66
C ARG A 452 -8.25 -48.81 13.90
N SER A 453 -8.60 -49.65 14.87
CA SER A 453 -7.89 -50.92 15.04
C SER A 453 -8.23 -51.88 13.90
N VAL A 454 -7.31 -52.78 13.58
CA VAL A 454 -7.55 -53.84 12.58
C VAL A 454 -8.75 -54.71 13.00
N ALA A 455 -8.91 -55.00 14.30
CA ALA A 455 -10.07 -55.70 14.82
C ALA A 455 -11.38 -54.97 14.50
N HIS A 456 -11.45 -53.65 14.73
CA HIS A 456 -12.66 -52.88 14.44
C HIS A 456 -13.00 -52.90 12.94
N TYR A 457 -12.01 -52.81 12.04
CA TYR A 457 -12.28 -52.85 10.60
C TYR A 457 -12.88 -54.18 10.13
N PHE A 458 -12.38 -55.31 10.66
CA PHE A 458 -12.88 -56.64 10.28
C PHE A 458 -14.28 -56.94 10.85
N PHE A 459 -14.58 -56.49 12.06
CA PHE A 459 -15.86 -56.76 12.72
C PHE A 459 -16.94 -55.71 12.45
N ASP A 460 -16.60 -54.53 11.89
CA ASP A 460 -17.55 -53.44 11.59
C ASP A 460 -18.80 -53.90 10.80
N PRO A 461 -18.66 -54.68 9.70
CA PRO A 461 -19.82 -55.09 8.90
C PRO A 461 -20.77 -56.01 9.67
N VAL A 462 -20.23 -56.82 10.58
CA VAL A 462 -21.01 -57.74 11.42
C VAL A 462 -21.76 -56.96 12.50
N ILE A 463 -21.11 -55.95 13.08
CA ILE A 463 -21.72 -55.06 14.09
C ILE A 463 -22.81 -54.20 13.48
N GLN A 464 -22.58 -53.60 12.30
CA GLN A 464 -23.58 -52.82 11.58
C GLN A 464 -24.79 -53.66 11.19
N THR A 465 -24.57 -54.85 10.62
CA THR A 465 -25.68 -55.75 10.22
C THR A 465 -26.51 -56.19 11.43
N GLY A 466 -25.88 -56.45 12.58
CA GLY A 466 -26.59 -56.82 13.81
C GLY A 466 -27.42 -55.67 14.43
N GLN A 467 -27.00 -54.41 14.25
CA GLN A 467 -27.75 -53.24 14.71
C GLN A 467 -28.86 -52.83 13.74
N GLU A 468 -28.64 -52.97 12.43
CA GLU A 468 -29.68 -52.71 11.42
C GLU A 468 -30.75 -53.82 11.41
N SER A 469 -30.38 -55.08 11.64
CA SER A 469 -31.35 -56.19 11.71
C SER A 469 -32.26 -56.16 12.94
N MET A 470 -31.92 -55.36 13.96
CA MET A 470 -32.77 -55.14 15.14
C MET A 470 -33.57 -53.83 15.08
N ARG A 471 -33.58 -53.14 13.93
CA ARG A 471 -34.42 -51.96 13.69
C ARG A 471 -35.34 -52.23 12.50
N GLU A 472 -36.59 -52.55 12.82
CA GLU A 472 -37.71 -52.51 11.87
C GLU A 472 -38.08 -51.04 11.61
N ARG A 473 -38.60 -50.75 10.41
CA ARG A 473 -39.04 -49.42 9.99
C ARG A 473 -40.33 -48.99 10.67
#